data_AF-A0AAE1LU38-F1
#
_entry.id   AF-A0AAE1LU38-F1
#
_cell.length_a   1.000
_cell.length_b   1.000
_cell.length_c   1.000
_cell.angle_alpha   90.00
_cell.angle_beta   90.00
_cell.angle_gamma   90.00
#
_symmetry.space_group_name_H-M   'P 1'
#
loop_
_entity.id
_entity.type
_entity.pdbx_description
1 polymer ?
#
loop_
_entity_poly.entity_id
_entity_poly.type
_entity_poly.pdbx_seq_one_letter_code
_entity_poly.pdbx_strand_id
1 'polypeptide(L)'
;MGIKSIKVHISEDGTSVNGRVQYDIKTNQLVGFVPKLINGLPVSNGFPATSATQMQSHFKENTVSKNAYIIMAQPLDMKSPAFCVAFYGTDNRFQHTDVLQRWHWMEKAFQDAGLEVDGYSADGDGKLLKTMYMRTFSLARPCKWPWFHSSLSENEPVMIQDTIHLLVKLKSKLLKPSEIIPFGKTHVVSKGHLVALLNEVSKDQHQLTNSKLDAKDKMNFRAAQKLCDLKVTELLREKIPGSEGTVLYLDMMREVTTVFLDHELQPLDRVFLIWKWIFFLRLWKKWILANGGNSVGHNFITSNAYICIELNGLHEWKLMV
;
A
#
# COMPACT_ATOMS: atom_id res chain seq x y z
N MET A 1 14.80 32.46 -17.98
CA MET A 1 13.98 31.23 -18.01
C MET A 1 14.52 30.31 -16.93
N GLY A 2 13.79 30.13 -15.83
CA GLY A 2 14.21 29.20 -14.78
C GLY A 2 14.18 27.78 -15.33
N ILE A 3 15.25 27.01 -15.13
CA ILE A 3 15.26 25.58 -15.45
C ILE A 3 14.19 24.94 -14.56
N LYS A 4 13.13 24.43 -15.18
CA LYS A 4 12.08 23.71 -14.47
C LYS A 4 12.71 22.44 -13.92
N SER A 5 12.79 22.32 -12.59
CA SER A 5 13.30 21.11 -11.93
C SER A 5 12.51 19.89 -12.41
N ILE A 6 13.20 18.79 -12.70
CA ILE A 6 12.54 17.53 -13.07
C ILE A 6 12.01 16.88 -11.79
N LYS A 7 10.72 16.58 -11.79
CA LYS A 7 10.05 15.91 -10.69
C LYS A 7 10.17 14.39 -10.79
N VAL A 8 10.48 13.75 -9.68
CA VAL A 8 10.58 12.30 -9.55
C VAL A 8 9.71 11.79 -8.41
N HIS A 9 9.03 10.68 -8.63
CA HIS A 9 8.27 9.96 -7.61
C HIS A 9 9.07 8.73 -7.16
N ILE A 10 9.17 8.52 -5.86
CA ILE A 10 9.98 7.45 -5.27
C ILE A 10 9.10 6.27 -4.89
N SER A 11 9.50 5.05 -5.26
CA SER A 11 8.81 3.82 -4.88
C SER A 11 9.77 2.91 -4.14
N GLU A 12 9.34 2.37 -2.99
CA GLU A 12 10.15 1.44 -2.19
C GLU A 12 9.41 0.11 -2.01
N ASP A 13 10.12 -0.99 -2.24
CA ASP A 13 9.60 -2.34 -2.04
C ASP A 13 10.71 -3.35 -1.69
N GLY A 14 10.33 -4.47 -1.08
CA GLY A 14 11.22 -5.57 -0.72
C GLY A 14 10.74 -6.89 -1.30
N THR A 15 11.62 -7.59 -2.01
CA THR A 15 11.35 -8.94 -2.52
C THR A 15 12.18 -9.99 -1.79
N SER A 16 11.60 -11.17 -1.57
CA SER A 16 12.32 -12.26 -0.93
C SER A 16 13.40 -12.83 -1.85
N VAL A 17 14.57 -13.12 -1.27
CA VAL A 17 15.71 -13.70 -1.99
C VAL A 17 16.23 -14.94 -1.26
N ASN A 18 16.86 -15.83 -2.02
CA ASN A 18 17.60 -16.93 -1.44
C ASN A 18 18.85 -16.36 -0.77
N GLY A 19 18.86 -16.34 0.57
CA GLY A 19 19.98 -15.83 1.36
C GLY A 19 21.26 -16.61 1.06
N ARG A 20 22.12 -16.02 0.22
CA ARG A 20 23.42 -16.56 -0.18
C ARG A 20 24.44 -15.45 -0.09
N VAL A 21 25.59 -15.78 0.47
CA VAL A 21 26.75 -14.89 0.51
C VAL A 21 27.70 -15.31 -0.59
N GLN A 22 28.11 -14.35 -1.42
CA GLN A 22 29.03 -14.56 -2.53
C GLN A 22 30.22 -13.63 -2.40
N TYR A 23 31.38 -14.10 -2.82
CA TYR A 23 32.57 -13.26 -2.94
C TYR A 23 32.51 -12.50 -4.27
N ASP A 24 32.60 -11.17 -4.21
CA ASP A 24 32.80 -10.32 -5.38
C ASP A 24 34.29 -9.99 -5.51
N ILE A 25 34.92 -10.59 -6.52
CA ILE A 25 36.34 -10.39 -6.84
C ILE A 25 36.66 -8.95 -7.26
N LYS A 26 35.71 -8.22 -7.85
CA LYS A 26 35.96 -6.87 -8.37
C LYS A 26 36.12 -5.85 -7.24
N THR A 27 35.32 -5.98 -6.20
CA THR A 27 35.33 -5.06 -5.05
C THR A 27 36.06 -5.63 -3.84
N ASN A 28 36.49 -6.89 -3.91
CA ASN A 28 37.05 -7.65 -2.81
C ASN A 28 36.12 -7.67 -1.58
N GLN A 29 34.82 -7.90 -1.80
CA GLN A 29 33.77 -7.89 -0.78
C GLN A 29 33.02 -9.22 -0.69
N LEU A 30 32.43 -9.49 0.47
CA LEU A 30 31.35 -10.47 0.63
C LEU A 30 30.00 -9.79 0.44
N VAL A 31 29.24 -10.22 -0.56
CA VAL A 31 27.91 -9.70 -0.89
C VAL A 31 26.86 -10.71 -0.43
N GLY A 32 25.84 -10.23 0.30
CA GLY A 32 24.71 -11.06 0.76
C GLY A 32 24.36 -10.89 2.23
N PHE A 33 25.21 -10.24 3.03
CA PHE A 33 24.88 -9.83 4.39
C PHE A 33 23.99 -8.58 4.41
N VAL A 34 23.26 -8.39 5.50
CA VAL A 34 22.50 -7.16 5.76
C VAL A 34 23.49 -6.04 6.05
N PRO A 35 23.55 -4.97 5.24
CA PRO A 35 24.49 -3.88 5.47
C PRO A 35 24.05 -3.06 6.68
N LYS A 36 25.03 -2.43 7.34
CA LYS A 36 24.75 -1.38 8.31
C LYS A 36 24.05 -0.22 7.62
N LEU A 37 23.07 0.38 8.28
CA LEU A 37 22.41 1.60 7.83
C LEU A 37 23.03 2.83 8.51
N ILE A 38 23.32 3.88 7.74
CA ILE A 38 23.66 5.22 8.23
C ILE A 38 22.68 6.20 7.59
N ASN A 39 21.97 7.00 8.39
CA ASN A 39 20.86 7.84 7.93
C ASN A 39 19.81 7.04 7.12
N GLY A 40 19.54 5.80 7.54
CA GLY A 40 18.61 4.91 6.85
C GLY A 40 19.07 4.35 5.50
N LEU A 41 20.30 4.66 5.05
CA LEU A 41 20.88 4.21 3.79
C LEU A 41 21.95 3.13 4.02
N PRO A 42 22.06 2.14 3.12
CA PRO A 42 23.05 1.07 3.25
C PRO A 42 24.47 1.61 3.07
N VAL A 43 25.39 1.17 3.95
CA VAL A 43 26.82 1.43 3.77
C VAL A 43 27.37 0.44 2.74
N SER A 44 27.90 0.96 1.62
CA SER A 44 28.57 0.16 0.60
C SER A 44 29.91 -0.40 1.11
N ASN A 45 30.33 -1.54 0.55
CA ASN A 45 31.64 -2.16 0.82
C ASN A 45 31.93 -2.41 2.32
N GLY A 46 30.90 -2.77 3.08
CA GLY A 46 31.00 -3.00 4.53
C GLY A 46 31.57 -4.37 4.93
N PHE A 47 31.86 -5.27 3.99
CA PHE A 47 32.25 -6.65 4.27
C PHE A 47 33.48 -7.07 3.45
N PRO A 48 34.64 -6.44 3.70
CA PRO A 48 35.85 -6.74 2.95
C PRO A 48 36.29 -8.20 3.18
N ALA A 49 36.82 -8.83 2.14
CA ALA A 49 37.33 -10.20 2.19
C ALA A 49 38.87 -10.21 2.19
N THR A 50 39.50 -9.49 3.13
CA THR A 50 40.97 -9.36 3.14
C THR A 50 41.70 -10.63 3.59
N SER A 51 41.04 -11.50 4.36
CA SER A 51 41.62 -12.75 4.84
C SER A 51 40.52 -13.77 5.17
N ALA A 52 40.89 -15.05 5.21
CA ALA A 52 39.99 -16.14 5.61
C ALA A 52 39.42 -15.91 7.02
N THR A 53 40.22 -15.40 7.96
CA THR A 53 39.79 -15.08 9.32
C THR A 53 38.74 -13.97 9.34
N GLN A 54 38.93 -12.91 8.56
CA GLN A 54 37.94 -11.82 8.45
C GLN A 54 36.66 -12.31 7.76
N MET A 55 36.77 -13.12 6.71
CA MET A 55 35.59 -13.73 6.09
C MET A 55 34.82 -14.55 7.12
N GLN A 56 35.51 -15.37 7.92
CA GLN A 56 34.89 -16.19 8.96
C GLN A 56 34.21 -15.35 10.05
N SER A 57 34.81 -14.22 10.45
CA SER A 57 34.17 -13.32 11.43
C SER A 57 32.89 -12.71 10.86
N HIS A 58 32.88 -12.30 9.59
CA HIS A 58 31.67 -11.79 8.94
C HIS A 58 30.50 -12.77 9.01
N PHE A 59 30.73 -14.07 8.74
CA PHE A 59 29.69 -15.10 8.84
C PHE A 59 29.19 -15.35 10.27
N LYS A 60 30.02 -15.12 11.29
CA LYS A 60 29.64 -15.31 12.70
C LYS A 60 28.86 -14.12 13.26
N GLU A 61 29.20 -12.91 12.82
CA GLU A 61 28.74 -11.67 13.43
C GLU A 61 27.56 -11.03 12.68
N ASN A 62 27.36 -11.36 11.40
CA ASN A 62 26.40 -10.67 10.54
C ASN A 62 25.26 -11.57 10.09
N THR A 63 24.12 -10.93 9.82
CA THR A 63 22.92 -11.62 9.35
C THR A 63 22.94 -11.73 7.84
N VAL A 64 22.68 -12.92 7.31
CA VAL A 64 22.46 -13.13 5.87
C VAL A 64 21.11 -12.54 5.49
N SER A 65 21.10 -11.73 4.42
CA SER A 65 19.90 -11.09 3.91
C SER A 65 18.88 -12.12 3.43
N LYS A 66 17.60 -11.87 3.74
CA LYS A 66 16.48 -12.72 3.29
C LYS A 66 15.58 -12.02 2.28
N ASN A 67 15.73 -10.72 2.15
CA ASN A 67 15.05 -9.92 1.17
C ASN A 67 16.06 -9.00 0.46
N ALA A 68 15.77 -8.63 -0.76
CA ALA A 68 16.41 -7.52 -1.44
C ALA A 68 15.44 -6.34 -1.43
N TYR A 69 15.90 -5.21 -0.93
CA TYR A 69 15.16 -3.96 -0.87
C TYR A 69 15.58 -3.07 -2.03
N ILE A 70 14.59 -2.55 -2.76
CA ILE A 70 14.77 -1.74 -3.96
C ILE A 70 14.09 -0.39 -3.74
N ILE A 71 14.78 0.67 -4.14
CA ILE A 71 14.26 2.03 -4.19
C ILE A 71 14.39 2.52 -5.62
N MET A 72 13.25 2.81 -6.25
CA MET A 72 13.18 3.31 -7.62
C MET A 72 12.77 4.78 -7.62
N ALA A 73 13.32 5.55 -8.54
CA ALA A 73 12.84 6.88 -8.88
C ALA A 73 12.21 6.84 -10.27
N GLN A 74 10.95 7.27 -10.36
CA GLN A 74 10.20 7.40 -11.59
C GLN A 74 10.03 8.89 -11.91
N PRO A 75 10.67 9.40 -12.98
CA PRO A 75 10.36 10.73 -13.48
C PRO A 75 8.87 10.86 -13.83
N LEU A 76 8.27 12.01 -13.53
CA LEU A 76 6.88 12.31 -13.93
C LEU A 76 6.75 12.61 -15.43
N ASP A 77 7.88 12.81 -16.12
CA ASP A 77 7.91 12.81 -17.58
C ASP A 77 7.80 11.37 -18.09
N MET A 78 6.68 11.05 -18.74
CA MET A 78 6.39 9.72 -19.31
C MET A 78 7.41 9.24 -20.34
N LYS A 79 8.25 10.13 -20.90
CA LYS A 79 9.32 9.77 -21.84
C LYS A 79 10.63 9.43 -21.16
N SER A 80 10.77 9.80 -19.88
CA SER A 80 12.00 9.61 -19.12
C SER A 80 11.97 8.26 -18.38
N PRO A 81 13.05 7.45 -18.49
CA PRO A 81 13.07 6.13 -17.86
C PRO A 81 13.20 6.22 -16.35
N ALA A 82 12.60 5.26 -15.65
CA ALA A 82 12.86 5.03 -14.24
C ALA A 82 14.32 4.64 -14.01
N PHE A 83 14.83 4.92 -12.81
CA PHE A 83 16.17 4.50 -12.40
C PHE A 83 16.20 3.99 -10.96
N CYS A 84 17.13 3.08 -10.68
CA CYS A 84 17.35 2.53 -9.35
C CYS A 84 18.19 3.51 -8.54
N VAL A 85 17.66 3.93 -7.39
CA VAL A 85 18.33 4.82 -6.43
C VAL A 85 19.19 4.00 -5.47
N ALA A 86 18.63 2.90 -4.96
CA ALA A 86 19.33 2.02 -4.04
C ALA A 86 18.83 0.58 -4.16
N PHE A 87 19.77 -0.36 -4.00
CA PHE A 87 19.50 -1.78 -3.95
C PHE A 87 20.39 -2.42 -2.89
N TYR A 88 19.79 -3.13 -1.93
CA TYR A 88 20.56 -3.76 -0.86
C TYR A 88 19.82 -4.93 -0.20
N GLY A 89 20.57 -5.83 0.41
CA GLY A 89 20.00 -6.93 1.18
C GLY A 89 19.43 -6.46 2.52
N THR A 90 18.35 -7.06 2.98
CA THR A 90 17.73 -6.76 4.28
C THR A 90 17.14 -8.00 4.95
N ASP A 91 17.02 -7.95 6.26
CA ASP A 91 16.23 -8.87 7.09
C ASP A 91 14.86 -8.28 7.45
N ASN A 92 14.49 -7.15 6.86
CA ASN A 92 13.26 -6.39 7.10
C ASN A 92 13.11 -5.88 8.55
N ARG A 93 14.22 -5.71 9.29
CA ARG A 93 14.21 -5.20 10.68
C ARG A 93 14.49 -3.71 10.84
N PHE A 94 14.79 -3.00 9.75
CA PHE A 94 14.85 -1.53 9.78
C PHE A 94 13.53 -0.96 10.32
N GLN A 95 13.54 0.30 10.75
CA GLN A 95 12.41 0.95 11.42
C GLN A 95 11.90 2.13 10.58
N HIS A 96 10.71 2.61 10.91
CA HIS A 96 10.15 3.84 10.33
C HIS A 96 11.09 5.07 10.47
N THR A 97 11.91 5.12 11.52
CA THR A 97 12.93 6.17 11.71
C THR A 97 14.04 6.10 10.67
N ASP A 98 14.44 4.89 10.25
CA ASP A 98 15.41 4.70 9.16
C ASP A 98 14.82 5.19 7.85
N VAL A 99 13.54 4.90 7.58
CA VAL A 99 12.82 5.40 6.39
C VAL A 99 12.82 6.94 6.38
N LEU A 100 12.47 7.58 7.50
CA LEU A 100 12.44 9.05 7.60
C LEU A 100 13.82 9.68 7.33
N GLN A 101 14.88 9.14 7.93
CA GLN A 101 16.24 9.64 7.71
C GLN A 101 16.67 9.47 6.25
N ARG A 102 16.34 8.32 5.65
CA ARG A 102 16.62 8.02 4.26
C ARG A 102 15.92 9.00 3.33
N TRP A 103 14.64 9.27 3.55
CA TRP A 103 13.85 10.21 2.75
C TRP A 103 14.42 11.62 2.81
N HIS A 104 14.77 12.10 4.02
CA HIS A 104 15.40 13.41 4.17
C HIS A 104 16.73 13.51 3.43
N TRP A 105 17.56 12.46 3.51
CA TRP A 105 18.83 12.42 2.80
C TRP A 105 18.61 12.40 1.28
N MET A 106 17.68 11.59 0.79
CA MET A 106 17.35 11.49 -0.63
C MET A 106 16.86 12.83 -1.15
N GLU A 107 15.88 13.47 -0.51
CA GLU A 107 15.37 14.79 -0.90
C GLU A 107 16.48 15.80 -1.13
N LYS A 108 17.46 15.85 -0.21
CA LYS A 108 18.63 16.71 -0.36
C LYS A 108 19.51 16.30 -1.55
N ALA A 109 19.82 15.02 -1.69
CA ALA A 109 20.66 14.52 -2.78
C ALA A 109 20.02 14.73 -4.17
N PHE A 110 18.69 14.57 -4.28
CA PHE A 110 17.93 14.88 -5.48
C PHE A 110 17.98 16.39 -5.77
N GLN A 111 17.77 17.24 -4.76
CA GLN A 111 17.84 18.69 -4.90
C GLN A 111 19.22 19.16 -5.37
N ASP A 112 20.30 18.62 -4.78
CA ASP A 112 21.69 18.92 -5.17
C ASP A 112 21.98 18.49 -6.64
N ALA A 113 21.24 17.48 -7.14
CA ALA A 113 21.29 17.02 -8.53
C ALA A 113 20.33 17.77 -9.48
N GLY A 114 19.61 18.81 -9.00
CA GLY A 114 18.64 19.55 -9.80
C GLY A 114 17.31 18.82 -10.05
N LEU A 115 16.98 17.86 -9.19
CA LEU A 115 15.74 17.09 -9.20
C LEU A 115 14.88 17.44 -7.99
N GLU A 116 13.57 17.28 -8.11
CA GLU A 116 12.61 17.50 -7.02
C GLU A 116 11.85 16.21 -6.74
N VAL A 117 11.78 15.81 -5.47
CA VAL A 117 10.97 14.65 -5.05
C VAL A 117 9.51 15.08 -4.96
N ASP A 118 8.69 14.57 -5.87
CA ASP A 118 7.26 14.82 -5.91
C ASP A 118 6.49 14.03 -4.84
N GLY A 119 6.94 12.82 -4.53
CA GLY A 119 6.23 11.94 -3.62
C GLY A 119 6.87 10.59 -3.42
N TYR A 120 6.22 9.79 -2.56
CA TYR A 120 6.61 8.45 -2.18
C TYR A 120 5.43 7.49 -2.32
N SER A 121 5.70 6.29 -2.80
CA SER A 121 4.75 5.18 -2.86
C SER A 121 5.27 3.88 -2.25
N ALA A 122 4.34 3.09 -1.71
CA ALA A 122 4.62 1.83 -1.01
C ALA A 122 3.42 0.87 -1.08
N ASP A 123 3.66 -0.42 -0.84
CA ASP A 123 2.65 -1.50 -0.86
C ASP A 123 1.89 -1.69 0.47
N GLY A 124 2.12 -0.78 1.42
CA GLY A 124 1.58 -0.81 2.76
C GLY A 124 2.36 -1.69 3.74
N ASP A 125 3.67 -1.88 3.52
CA ASP A 125 4.60 -2.20 4.60
C ASP A 125 4.39 -1.26 5.80
N GLY A 126 4.31 -1.83 7.00
CA GLY A 126 3.95 -1.09 8.21
C GLY A 126 4.91 0.05 8.57
N LYS A 127 6.18 -0.04 8.16
CA LYS A 127 7.22 0.96 8.48
C LYS A 127 7.09 2.14 7.52
N LEU A 128 6.94 1.88 6.22
CA LEU A 128 6.66 2.89 5.20
C LEU A 128 5.32 3.58 5.49
N LEU A 129 4.27 2.80 5.78
CA LEU A 129 2.94 3.33 6.08
C LEU A 129 2.95 4.24 7.32
N LYS A 130 3.66 3.84 8.38
CA LYS A 130 3.81 4.68 9.58
C LYS A 130 4.54 5.99 9.26
N THR A 131 5.61 5.92 8.46
CA THR A 131 6.35 7.10 8.03
C THR A 131 5.48 8.05 7.19
N MET A 132 4.75 7.52 6.21
CA MET A 132 3.80 8.29 5.40
C MET A 132 2.70 8.92 6.26
N TYR A 133 2.14 8.17 7.19
CA TYR A 133 1.14 8.67 8.12
C TYR A 133 1.68 9.82 8.96
N MET A 134 2.89 9.69 9.51
CA MET A 134 3.52 10.76 10.29
C MET A 134 3.76 12.01 9.44
N ARG A 135 4.31 11.88 8.22
CA ARG A 135 4.53 13.04 7.35
C ARG A 135 3.21 13.71 6.93
N THR A 136 2.18 12.94 6.64
CA THR A 136 0.91 13.47 6.14
C THR A 136 0.07 14.09 7.26
N PHE A 137 -0.11 13.37 8.37
CA PHE A 137 -1.04 13.75 9.43
C PHE A 137 -0.39 14.53 10.57
N SER A 138 0.93 14.40 10.82
CA SER A 138 1.59 15.25 11.81
C SER A 138 1.84 16.67 11.31
N LEU A 139 1.83 16.88 9.97
CA LEU A 139 1.89 18.20 9.34
C LEU A 139 0.51 18.81 9.08
N ALA A 140 -0.58 18.08 9.37
CA ALA A 140 -1.93 18.57 9.13
C ALA A 140 -2.20 19.79 10.01
N ARG A 141 -2.28 20.96 9.36
CA ARG A 141 -2.57 22.23 10.01
C ARG A 141 -3.99 22.22 10.58
N PRO A 142 -4.26 23.00 11.64
CA PRO A 142 -5.60 23.20 12.16
C PRO A 142 -6.54 23.61 11.02
N CYS A 143 -7.45 22.72 10.67
CA CYS A 143 -8.51 22.99 9.71
C CYS A 143 -9.74 23.47 10.48
N LYS A 144 -10.55 24.33 9.86
CA LYS A 144 -11.89 24.71 10.36
C LYS A 144 -12.74 23.49 10.71
N TRP A 145 -12.49 22.37 10.01
CA TRP A 145 -13.16 21.10 10.19
C TRP A 145 -12.13 20.10 10.75
N PRO A 146 -12.15 19.79 12.05
CA PRO A 146 -11.21 18.84 12.68
C PRO A 146 -11.25 17.43 12.08
N TRP A 147 -12.32 17.12 11.35
CA TRP A 147 -12.51 15.87 10.62
C TRP A 147 -12.00 15.95 9.18
N PHE A 148 -11.57 17.11 8.67
CA PHE A 148 -11.08 17.27 7.30
C PHE A 148 -9.59 17.65 7.33
N HIS A 149 -8.73 16.66 7.06
CA HIS A 149 -7.27 16.83 7.07
C HIS A 149 -6.75 17.09 5.65
N SER A 150 -7.24 18.11 4.95
CA SER A 150 -6.78 18.43 3.58
C SER A 150 -5.65 19.45 3.50
N SER A 151 -5.10 19.88 4.66
CA SER A 151 -4.18 21.02 4.75
C SER A 151 -2.75 20.69 4.35
N LEU A 152 -2.59 19.91 3.28
CA LEU A 152 -1.30 19.67 2.66
C LEU A 152 -0.89 20.93 1.88
N SER A 153 0.28 21.49 2.21
CA SER A 153 0.87 22.57 1.40
C SER A 153 1.22 22.02 0.02
N GLU A 154 1.05 22.79 -1.05
CA GLU A 154 1.40 22.40 -2.43
C GLU A 154 2.81 21.80 -2.54
N ASN A 155 3.76 22.33 -1.75
CA ASN A 155 5.17 21.92 -1.75
C ASN A 155 5.48 20.62 -0.98
N GLU A 156 4.51 20.02 -0.29
CA GLU A 156 4.74 18.76 0.44
C GLU A 156 4.72 17.54 -0.48
N PRO A 157 5.65 16.58 -0.32
CA PRO A 157 5.63 15.36 -1.13
C PRO A 157 4.32 14.57 -0.98
N VAL A 158 3.85 14.02 -2.09
CA VAL A 158 2.64 13.18 -2.15
C VAL A 158 2.92 11.79 -1.58
N MET A 159 2.05 11.29 -0.70
CA MET A 159 2.17 9.93 -0.12
C MET A 159 1.06 9.03 -0.66
N ILE A 160 1.42 8.02 -1.46
CA ILE A 160 0.45 7.10 -2.08
C ILE A 160 0.73 5.67 -1.66
N GLN A 161 -0.33 4.90 -1.50
CA GLN A 161 -0.31 3.47 -1.25
C GLN A 161 -0.76 2.71 -2.49
N ASP A 162 -0.15 1.56 -2.74
CA ASP A 162 -0.49 0.72 -3.87
C ASP A 162 -1.95 0.23 -3.80
N THR A 163 -2.75 0.72 -4.74
CA THR A 163 -4.15 0.41 -4.91
C THR A 163 -4.43 -1.07 -5.24
N ILE A 164 -3.52 -1.75 -5.95
CA ILE A 164 -3.63 -3.19 -6.24
C ILE A 164 -3.54 -3.99 -4.95
N HIS A 165 -2.54 -3.70 -4.12
CA HIS A 165 -2.36 -4.34 -2.82
C HIS A 165 -3.51 -4.00 -1.85
N LEU A 166 -4.02 -2.76 -1.89
CA LEU A 166 -5.21 -2.37 -1.12
C LEU A 166 -6.42 -3.25 -1.45
N LEU A 167 -6.71 -3.48 -2.74
CA LEU A 167 -7.85 -4.30 -3.16
C LEU A 167 -7.75 -5.73 -2.61
N VAL A 168 -6.55 -6.30 -2.68
CA VAL A 168 -6.29 -7.65 -2.21
C VAL A 168 -6.41 -7.75 -0.68
N LYS A 169 -5.98 -6.73 0.07
CA LYS A 169 -6.18 -6.66 1.53
C LYS A 169 -7.66 -6.63 1.91
N LEU A 170 -8.47 -5.85 1.20
CA LEU A 170 -9.94 -5.82 1.40
C LEU A 170 -10.57 -7.19 1.08
N LYS A 171 -10.17 -7.83 -0.02
CA LYS A 171 -10.59 -9.20 -0.35
C LYS A 171 -10.23 -10.17 0.77
N SER A 172 -8.99 -10.15 1.25
CA SER A 172 -8.54 -11.06 2.32
C SER A 172 -9.34 -10.88 3.61
N LYS A 173 -9.76 -9.65 3.93
CA LYS A 173 -10.66 -9.38 5.05
C LYS A 173 -12.06 -9.95 4.82
N LEU A 174 -12.66 -9.70 3.66
CA LEU A 174 -13.97 -10.25 3.26
C LEU A 174 -14.04 -11.79 3.33
N LEU A 175 -12.97 -12.46 2.91
CA LEU A 175 -12.94 -13.93 2.82
C LEU A 175 -12.52 -14.60 4.14
N LYS A 176 -12.21 -13.84 5.19
CA LYS A 176 -11.76 -14.39 6.47
C LYS A 176 -12.94 -15.03 7.23
N PRO A 177 -12.92 -16.35 7.51
CA PRO A 177 -14.11 -17.06 8.02
C PRO A 177 -14.56 -16.67 9.43
N SER A 178 -13.65 -16.15 10.26
CA SER A 178 -13.87 -15.96 11.70
C SER A 178 -14.28 -14.53 12.09
N GLU A 179 -14.48 -13.63 11.12
CA GLU A 179 -14.73 -12.22 11.39
C GLU A 179 -16.08 -11.79 10.81
N ILE A 180 -16.97 -11.34 11.68
CA ILE A 180 -18.23 -10.71 11.28
C ILE A 180 -17.93 -9.23 11.02
N ILE A 181 -18.27 -8.75 9.83
CA ILE A 181 -18.08 -7.36 9.41
C ILE A 181 -19.48 -6.73 9.32
N PRO A 182 -20.00 -6.14 10.40
CA PRO A 182 -21.33 -5.56 10.43
C PRO A 182 -21.38 -4.21 9.71
N PHE A 183 -22.48 -3.98 8.98
CA PHE A 183 -22.86 -2.68 8.44
C PHE A 183 -24.17 -2.22 9.08
N GLY A 184 -24.03 -1.34 10.06
CA GLY A 184 -25.18 -0.94 10.87
C GLY A 184 -25.73 -2.12 11.67
N LYS A 185 -27.00 -2.02 12.09
CA LYS A 185 -27.62 -3.00 13.00
C LYS A 185 -28.04 -4.30 12.33
N THR A 186 -28.37 -4.26 11.04
CA THR A 186 -29.10 -5.34 10.36
C THR A 186 -28.34 -6.02 9.23
N HIS A 187 -27.28 -5.39 8.71
CA HIS A 187 -26.55 -5.93 7.56
C HIS A 187 -25.18 -6.44 7.97
N VAL A 188 -24.71 -7.47 7.28
CA VAL A 188 -23.39 -8.05 7.46
C VAL A 188 -22.73 -8.28 6.11
N VAL A 189 -21.42 -8.06 6.05
CA VAL A 189 -20.59 -8.47 4.94
C VAL A 189 -20.19 -9.92 5.19
N SER A 190 -20.50 -10.79 4.23
CA SER A 190 -20.31 -12.23 4.38
C SER A 190 -19.84 -12.89 3.10
N LYS A 191 -18.82 -13.75 3.22
CA LYS A 191 -18.45 -14.73 2.18
C LYS A 191 -19.61 -15.68 1.87
N GLY A 192 -20.50 -15.93 2.84
CA GLY A 192 -21.69 -16.77 2.64
C GLY A 192 -22.59 -16.27 1.50
N HIS A 193 -22.76 -14.96 1.35
CA HIS A 193 -23.54 -14.39 0.24
C HIS A 193 -22.91 -14.70 -1.13
N LEU A 194 -21.57 -14.69 -1.22
CA LEU A 194 -20.85 -15.08 -2.44
C LEU A 194 -20.95 -16.58 -2.73
N VAL A 195 -20.96 -17.41 -1.68
CA VAL A 195 -21.17 -18.86 -1.83
C VAL A 195 -22.61 -19.18 -2.26
N ALA A 196 -23.60 -18.49 -1.69
CA ALA A 196 -25.00 -18.59 -2.11
C ALA A 196 -25.14 -18.23 -3.59
N LEU A 197 -24.53 -17.12 -4.03
CA LEU A 197 -24.50 -16.74 -5.44
C LEU A 197 -23.94 -17.83 -6.35
N LEU A 198 -22.82 -18.47 -5.96
CA LEU A 198 -22.21 -19.56 -6.72
C LEU A 198 -23.12 -20.80 -6.85
N ASN A 199 -24.01 -21.01 -5.88
CA ASN A 199 -24.88 -22.19 -5.82
C ASN A 199 -26.24 -21.94 -6.48
N GLU A 200 -26.76 -20.72 -6.37
CA GLU A 200 -28.12 -20.35 -6.77
C GLU A 200 -28.19 -19.72 -8.16
N VAL A 201 -27.09 -19.14 -8.65
CA VAL A 201 -27.02 -18.49 -9.96
C VAL A 201 -26.05 -19.25 -10.87
N SER A 202 -26.42 -19.40 -12.14
CA SER A 202 -25.58 -20.13 -13.10
C SER A 202 -24.27 -19.39 -13.39
N LYS A 203 -23.18 -20.15 -13.52
CA LYS A 203 -21.81 -19.65 -13.69
C LYS A 203 -21.62 -18.75 -14.91
N ASP A 204 -22.32 -19.00 -16.00
CA ASP A 204 -22.26 -18.17 -17.22
C ASP A 204 -22.72 -16.71 -16.95
N GLN A 205 -23.55 -16.51 -15.91
CA GLN A 205 -24.02 -15.20 -15.53
C GLN A 205 -22.95 -14.44 -14.74
N HIS A 206 -22.48 -14.97 -13.61
CA HIS A 206 -21.57 -14.25 -12.71
C HIS A 206 -20.07 -14.50 -12.99
N GLN A 207 -19.71 -15.59 -13.68
CA GLN A 207 -18.34 -16.01 -14.04
C GLN A 207 -17.37 -16.23 -12.86
N LEU A 208 -17.87 -16.25 -11.63
CA LEU A 208 -17.11 -16.60 -10.43
C LEU A 208 -16.87 -18.12 -10.33
N THR A 209 -15.79 -18.49 -9.64
CA THR A 209 -15.47 -19.88 -9.29
C THR A 209 -15.08 -19.96 -7.82
N ASN A 210 -15.19 -21.14 -7.21
CA ASN A 210 -14.78 -21.38 -5.82
C ASN A 210 -13.31 -20.95 -5.55
N SER A 211 -12.42 -21.11 -6.52
CA SER A 211 -11.02 -20.65 -6.41
C SER A 211 -10.89 -19.13 -6.24
N LYS A 212 -11.85 -18.32 -6.72
CA LYS A 212 -11.85 -16.86 -6.52
C LYS A 212 -12.23 -16.46 -5.08
N LEU A 213 -12.85 -17.37 -4.34
CA LEU A 213 -13.23 -17.22 -2.93
C LEU A 213 -12.20 -17.87 -1.99
N ASP A 214 -11.04 -18.30 -2.50
CA ASP A 214 -9.96 -18.82 -1.68
C ASP A 214 -9.22 -17.67 -0.97
N ALA A 215 -9.18 -17.77 0.36
CA ALA A 215 -8.49 -16.82 1.24
C ALA A 215 -6.99 -17.10 1.35
N LYS A 216 -6.50 -18.28 0.91
CA LYS A 216 -5.08 -18.65 0.96
C LYS A 216 -4.25 -17.88 -0.06
N ASP A 217 -4.83 -17.58 -1.22
CA ASP A 217 -4.17 -16.79 -2.25
C ASP A 217 -4.30 -15.29 -1.96
N LYS A 218 -3.32 -14.79 -1.19
CA LYS A 218 -3.21 -13.41 -0.72
C LYS A 218 -2.63 -12.44 -1.74
N MET A 219 -2.34 -12.87 -2.97
CA MET A 219 -1.81 -12.00 -4.03
C MET A 219 -2.70 -11.94 -5.28
N ASN A 220 -3.85 -12.63 -5.26
CA ASN A 220 -4.75 -12.69 -6.42
C ASN A 220 -5.58 -11.42 -6.63
N PHE A 221 -4.97 -10.43 -7.28
CA PHE A 221 -5.65 -9.21 -7.70
C PHE A 221 -6.83 -9.49 -8.64
N ARG A 222 -6.65 -10.36 -9.64
CA ARG A 222 -7.72 -10.73 -10.59
C ARG A 222 -8.96 -11.30 -9.90
N ALA A 223 -8.79 -12.08 -8.83
CA ALA A 223 -9.91 -12.57 -8.04
C ALA A 223 -10.62 -11.43 -7.32
N ALA A 224 -9.87 -10.49 -6.74
CA ALA A 224 -10.45 -9.34 -6.06
C ALA A 224 -11.23 -8.44 -7.03
N GLN A 225 -10.69 -8.18 -8.22
CA GLN A 225 -11.41 -7.45 -9.28
C GLN A 225 -12.70 -8.15 -9.68
N LYS A 226 -12.65 -9.47 -9.92
CA LYS A 226 -13.83 -10.20 -10.39
C LYS A 226 -14.94 -10.27 -9.34
N LEU A 227 -14.59 -10.30 -8.05
CA LEU A 227 -15.57 -10.25 -6.97
C LEU A 227 -16.36 -8.93 -6.96
N CYS A 228 -15.74 -7.83 -7.40
CA CYS A 228 -16.34 -6.49 -7.36
C CYS A 228 -16.96 -6.07 -8.71
N ASP A 229 -16.99 -6.98 -9.68
CA ASP A 229 -17.58 -6.78 -11.00
C ASP A 229 -19.06 -6.37 -10.86
N LEU A 230 -19.51 -5.40 -11.67
CA LEU A 230 -20.86 -4.84 -11.61
C LEU A 230 -21.90 -5.95 -11.70
N LYS A 231 -21.69 -6.90 -12.61
CA LYS A 231 -22.59 -8.04 -12.82
C LYS A 231 -22.72 -8.93 -11.58
N VAL A 232 -21.63 -9.09 -10.81
CA VAL A 232 -21.65 -9.84 -9.55
C VAL A 232 -22.48 -9.09 -8.51
N THR A 233 -22.26 -7.78 -8.36
CA THR A 233 -22.99 -6.96 -7.38
C THR A 233 -24.48 -6.82 -7.72
N GLU A 234 -24.83 -6.75 -9.00
CA GLU A 234 -26.22 -6.75 -9.48
C GLU A 234 -26.91 -8.08 -9.17
N LEU A 235 -26.29 -9.21 -9.51
CA LEU A 235 -26.85 -10.52 -9.24
C LEU A 235 -26.98 -10.81 -7.73
N LEU A 236 -26.04 -10.35 -6.89
CA LEU A 236 -26.18 -10.42 -5.44
C LEU A 236 -27.45 -9.68 -4.99
N ARG A 237 -27.61 -8.43 -5.44
CA ARG A 237 -28.75 -7.57 -5.08
C ARG A 237 -30.08 -8.17 -5.52
N GLU A 238 -30.12 -8.79 -6.69
CA GLU A 238 -31.36 -9.34 -7.27
C GLU A 238 -31.71 -10.73 -6.74
N LYS A 239 -30.71 -11.58 -6.50
CA LYS A 239 -30.92 -13.02 -6.30
C LYS A 239 -30.66 -13.48 -4.87
N ILE A 240 -29.84 -12.77 -4.09
CA ILE A 240 -29.39 -13.23 -2.78
C ILE A 240 -29.91 -12.27 -1.68
N PRO A 241 -30.97 -12.64 -0.96
CA PRO A 241 -31.53 -11.81 0.12
C PRO A 241 -30.52 -11.53 1.24
N GLY A 242 -30.56 -10.32 1.82
CA GLY A 242 -29.66 -9.94 2.92
C GLY A 242 -28.23 -9.61 2.49
N SER A 243 -27.95 -9.62 1.18
CA SER A 243 -26.62 -9.37 0.63
C SER A 243 -26.23 -7.90 0.51
N GLU A 244 -27.10 -6.96 0.90
CA GLU A 244 -26.91 -5.51 0.73
C GLU A 244 -25.62 -5.03 1.37
N GLY A 245 -25.26 -5.60 2.52
CA GLY A 245 -23.99 -5.30 3.18
C GLY A 245 -22.79 -5.75 2.35
N THR A 246 -22.81 -6.97 1.82
CA THR A 246 -21.75 -7.47 0.93
C THR A 246 -21.67 -6.64 -0.35
N VAL A 247 -22.79 -6.28 -0.96
CA VAL A 247 -22.83 -5.42 -2.16
C VAL A 247 -22.16 -4.08 -1.89
N LEU A 248 -22.51 -3.40 -0.79
CA LEU A 248 -21.89 -2.12 -0.43
C LEU A 248 -20.37 -2.25 -0.21
N TYR A 249 -19.92 -3.36 0.37
CA TYR A 249 -18.48 -3.62 0.56
C TYR A 249 -17.75 -3.81 -0.78
N LEU A 250 -18.35 -4.53 -1.72
CA LEU A 250 -17.79 -4.76 -3.06
C LEU A 250 -17.81 -3.49 -3.90
N ASP A 251 -18.85 -2.67 -3.78
CA ASP A 251 -18.92 -1.34 -4.41
C ASP A 251 -17.81 -0.43 -3.89
N MET A 252 -17.56 -0.43 -2.57
CA MET A 252 -16.41 0.27 -1.98
C MET A 252 -15.10 -0.22 -2.56
N MET A 253 -14.86 -1.54 -2.57
CA MET A 253 -13.65 -2.13 -3.12
C MET A 253 -13.41 -1.72 -4.58
N ARG A 254 -14.45 -1.76 -5.42
CA ARG A 254 -14.37 -1.35 -6.82
C ARG A 254 -14.03 0.13 -6.94
N GLU A 255 -14.77 1.00 -6.26
CA GLU A 255 -14.65 2.44 -6.47
C GLU A 255 -13.35 3.00 -5.91
N VAL A 256 -12.93 2.63 -4.68
CA VAL A 256 -11.66 3.12 -4.11
C VAL A 256 -10.43 2.69 -4.91
N THR A 257 -10.59 1.73 -5.84
CA THR A 257 -9.52 1.30 -6.74
C THR A 257 -9.66 1.89 -8.14
N THR A 258 -10.89 2.01 -8.65
CA THR A 258 -11.19 2.64 -9.94
C THR A 258 -10.66 4.07 -10.01
N VAL A 259 -10.73 4.84 -8.91
CA VAL A 259 -10.20 6.22 -8.88
C VAL A 259 -8.71 6.34 -9.22
N PHE A 260 -7.93 5.26 -9.13
CA PHE A 260 -6.50 5.26 -9.49
C PHE A 260 -6.20 4.47 -10.78
N LEU A 261 -7.05 3.51 -11.15
CA LEU A 261 -6.77 2.54 -12.21
C LEU A 261 -7.49 2.85 -13.52
N ASP A 262 -8.60 3.57 -13.47
CA ASP A 262 -9.30 4.03 -14.68
C ASP A 262 -8.63 5.31 -15.17
N HIS A 263 -8.14 5.35 -16.41
CA HIS A 263 -7.50 6.54 -17.00
C HIS A 263 -8.50 7.54 -17.59
N GLU A 264 -9.74 7.11 -17.85
CA GLU A 264 -10.78 7.92 -18.48
C GLU A 264 -11.63 8.69 -17.44
N LEU A 265 -11.58 8.26 -16.18
CA LEU A 265 -12.31 8.88 -15.08
C LEU A 265 -11.88 10.34 -14.88
N GLN A 266 -12.86 11.25 -14.83
CA GLN A 266 -12.58 12.67 -14.70
C GLN A 266 -12.01 13.00 -13.31
N PRO A 267 -11.11 13.99 -13.20
CA PRO A 267 -10.49 14.38 -11.94
C PRO A 267 -11.49 14.61 -10.80
N LEU A 268 -12.56 15.38 -11.05
CA LEU A 268 -13.58 15.65 -10.03
C LEU A 268 -14.31 14.38 -9.55
N ASP A 269 -14.54 13.42 -10.45
CA ASP A 269 -15.17 12.15 -10.10
C ASP A 269 -14.25 11.31 -9.22
N ARG A 270 -12.92 11.34 -9.44
CA ARG A 270 -11.93 10.67 -8.57
C ARG A 270 -12.03 11.18 -7.14
N VAL A 271 -12.02 12.50 -6.96
CA VAL A 271 -12.16 13.14 -5.64
C VAL A 271 -13.47 12.74 -5.00
N PHE A 272 -14.57 12.88 -5.73
CA PHE A 272 -15.88 12.59 -5.18
C PHE A 272 -15.97 11.13 -4.70
N LEU A 273 -15.54 10.18 -5.53
CA LEU A 273 -15.60 8.76 -5.22
C LEU A 273 -14.72 8.38 -4.02
N ILE A 274 -13.45 8.83 -3.98
CA ILE A 274 -12.57 8.47 -2.86
C ILE A 274 -13.05 9.10 -1.55
N TRP A 275 -13.49 10.37 -1.59
CA TRP A 275 -13.94 11.06 -0.39
C TRP A 275 -15.28 10.52 0.13
N LYS A 276 -16.20 10.13 -0.77
CA LYS A 276 -17.42 9.42 -0.41
C LYS A 276 -17.12 8.22 0.51
N TRP A 277 -16.14 7.39 0.12
CA TRP A 277 -15.76 6.23 0.91
C TRP A 277 -14.97 6.56 2.17
N ILE A 278 -14.11 7.58 2.14
CA ILE A 278 -13.45 8.08 3.36
C ILE A 278 -14.48 8.51 4.40
N PHE A 279 -15.48 9.30 4.01
CA PHE A 279 -16.56 9.72 4.91
C PHE A 279 -17.35 8.53 5.44
N PHE A 280 -17.73 7.60 4.56
CA PHE A 280 -18.41 6.37 4.95
C PHE A 280 -17.59 5.55 5.96
N LEU A 281 -16.30 5.31 5.69
CA LEU A 281 -15.41 4.54 6.56
C LEU A 281 -15.24 5.18 7.94
N ARG A 282 -15.16 6.52 8.01
CA ARG A 282 -15.08 7.25 9.27
C ARG A 282 -16.35 7.11 10.10
N LEU A 283 -17.51 7.23 9.45
CA LEU A 283 -18.81 7.03 10.11
C LEU A 283 -18.95 5.57 10.59
N TRP A 284 -18.60 4.61 9.74
CA TRP A 284 -18.66 3.19 10.08
C TRP A 284 -17.72 2.85 11.25
N LYS A 285 -16.48 3.34 11.24
CA LYS A 285 -15.54 3.16 12.35
C LYS A 285 -16.06 3.76 13.66
N LYS A 286 -16.63 4.97 13.63
CA LYS A 286 -17.26 5.58 14.81
C LYS A 286 -18.45 4.76 15.31
N TRP A 287 -19.28 4.26 14.40
CA TRP A 287 -20.40 3.39 14.74
C TRP A 287 -19.94 2.10 15.43
N ILE A 288 -18.88 1.45 14.92
CA ILE A 288 -18.29 0.26 15.58
C ILE A 288 -17.84 0.59 17.00
N LEU A 289 -17.16 1.72 17.22
CA LEU A 289 -16.68 2.14 18.53
C LEU A 289 -17.80 2.49 19.51
N ALA A 290 -18.93 2.99 19.01
CA ALA A 290 -20.08 3.38 19.83
C ALA A 290 -20.98 2.19 20.22
N ASN A 291 -20.97 1.11 19.45
CA ASN A 291 -21.79 -0.08 19.74
C ASN A 291 -20.97 -1.11 20.51
N GLY A 292 -21.24 -1.25 21.81
CA GLY A 292 -20.62 -2.26 22.67
C GLY A 292 -20.78 -3.67 22.09
N GLY A 293 -19.70 -4.45 22.09
CA GLY A 293 -19.66 -5.82 21.57
C GLY A 293 -18.87 -6.00 20.27
N ASN A 294 -18.56 -4.91 19.56
CA ASN A 294 -17.67 -4.94 18.38
C ASN A 294 -16.33 -4.27 18.67
N SER A 295 -15.30 -4.64 17.91
CA SER A 295 -13.99 -3.99 17.94
C SER A 295 -13.54 -3.64 16.53
N VAL A 296 -12.82 -2.53 16.38
CA VAL A 296 -12.26 -2.13 15.07
C VAL A 296 -11.30 -3.19 14.51
N GLY A 297 -10.56 -3.91 15.37
CA GLY A 297 -9.65 -4.97 14.92
C GLY A 297 -10.34 -6.12 14.20
N HIS A 298 -11.53 -6.51 14.66
CA HIS A 298 -12.23 -7.69 14.15
C HIS A 298 -13.41 -7.35 13.24
N ASN A 299 -14.12 -6.25 13.50
CA ASN A 299 -15.41 -5.94 12.87
C ASN A 299 -15.36 -4.79 11.86
N PHE A 300 -14.16 -4.30 11.53
CA PHE A 300 -13.92 -3.27 10.52
C PHE A 300 -12.85 -3.75 9.54
N ILE A 301 -12.62 -3.01 8.46
CA ILE A 301 -11.44 -3.24 7.62
C ILE A 301 -10.16 -3.08 8.44
N THR A 302 -9.07 -3.73 8.01
CA THR A 302 -7.81 -3.63 8.74
C THR A 302 -7.35 -2.17 8.83
N SER A 303 -6.72 -1.78 9.95
CA SER A 303 -6.16 -0.43 10.10
C SER A 303 -5.22 -0.05 8.96
N ASN A 304 -4.47 -1.01 8.41
CA ASN A 304 -3.61 -0.82 7.25
C ASN A 304 -4.42 -0.35 6.02
N ALA A 305 -5.41 -1.13 5.58
CA ALA A 305 -6.28 -0.77 4.46
C ALA A 305 -7.01 0.57 4.67
N TYR A 306 -7.49 0.82 5.89
CA TYR A 306 -8.14 2.10 6.23
C TYR A 306 -7.19 3.29 6.06
N ILE A 307 -5.96 3.20 6.58
CA ILE A 307 -4.97 4.27 6.46
C ILE A 307 -4.54 4.43 4.99
N CYS A 308 -4.40 3.34 4.22
CA CYS A 308 -4.10 3.43 2.80
C CYS A 308 -5.16 4.24 2.04
N ILE A 309 -6.46 3.97 2.28
CA ILE A 309 -7.56 4.73 1.65
C ILE A 309 -7.51 6.20 2.04
N GLU A 310 -7.28 6.49 3.33
CA GLU A 310 -7.16 7.87 3.82
C GLU A 310 -5.98 8.61 3.17
N LEU A 311 -4.78 8.02 3.14
CA LEU A 311 -3.60 8.62 2.50
C LEU A 311 -3.85 8.89 1.02
N ASN A 312 -4.34 7.87 0.30
CA ASN A 312 -4.64 7.97 -1.12
C ASN A 312 -5.62 9.13 -1.42
N GLY A 313 -6.73 9.23 -0.68
CA GLY A 313 -7.69 10.32 -0.91
C GLY A 313 -7.24 11.71 -0.47
N LEU A 314 -6.28 11.82 0.47
CA LEU A 314 -5.72 13.11 0.87
C LEU A 314 -4.84 13.73 -0.21
N HIS A 315 -4.19 12.93 -1.03
CA HIS A 315 -3.28 13.43 -2.07
C HIS A 315 -3.91 13.49 -3.47
N GLU A 316 -5.09 12.91 -3.67
CA GLU A 316 -5.83 13.00 -4.94
C GLU A 316 -5.98 14.44 -5.45
N TRP A 317 -6.22 15.42 -4.57
CA TRP A 317 -6.35 16.81 -5.02
C TRP A 317 -5.08 17.37 -5.66
N LYS A 318 -3.90 16.89 -5.26
CA LYS A 318 -2.62 17.32 -5.84
C LYS A 318 -2.32 16.66 -7.17
N LEU A 319 -2.82 15.44 -7.40
CA LEU A 319 -2.61 14.73 -8.66
C LEU A 319 -3.42 15.32 -9.82
N MET A 320 -4.33 16.26 -9.54
CA MET A 320 -5.21 16.90 -10.51
C MET A 320 -4.78 18.31 -10.95
N VAL A 321 -3.75 18.88 -10.32
CA VAL A 321 -3.20 20.22 -10.62
C VAL A 321 -1.88 20.06 -11.34
#